data_AF-A0A2T2U5S8-F1
#
_entry.id   AF-A0A2T2U5S8-F1
#
_cell.length_a   1.000
_cell.length_b   1.000
_cell.length_c   1.000
_cell.angle_alpha   90.00
_cell.angle_beta   90.00
_cell.angle_gamma   90.00
#
_symmetry.space_group_name_H-M   'P 1'
#
loop_
_entity.id
_entity.type
_entity.pdbx_description
1 polymer ?
#
loop_
_entity_poly.entity_id
_entity_poly.type
_entity_poly.pdbx_seq_one_letter_code
_entity_poly.pdbx_strand_id
1 'polypeptide(L)'
;MAIHPGEERIAGSLTARADVVHPTSWFVQDLDERLSVESVALLTDGGAKALPFERRGGQIWTDLERTRQPGERLTVRVRYGGTPREAPRPPWDGGFTWTETPGGEPWIASSVQVNGADLWWPTKDHPSDEPDSMALSFTVPRPLVAASNGRLRRVEDNGEARTYHWFVSTPINNYGVALNVAPYRTVDTTYASTSGTDIPVTFWVVPAHYQQAEKRLPQFLDHLRFYEETLGPYPFRADKYGIAETPHLGMEHQTIIAYGSDFSNNEFGFDYLHHHELGHEWWGNLVTAADWSDFWLHEGFCTYMQALYAEELGGREAYHSYLQGSRGGINNEQPVAPRGSRSTLEMYYLPSGEGDGDIYSKGAWILHSLRHLVGDEAFFEALRRMANPRPELRRATDGRQCRFATTDDFLRIAEAASGRELDWFFEVYLRQPALPRLVTERSGDELRLRWDAPEELSFPMPVPVRVGGETRRVKMKGGEGRLALPNADAEVQVDRKNWILKANGG
;
A
#
# COMPACT_ATOMS: atom_id res chain seq x y z
N MET A 1 -8.13 12.78 21.51
CA MET A 1 -8.18 11.48 22.20
C MET A 1 -7.06 11.43 23.22
N ALA A 2 -7.38 11.10 24.47
CA ALA A 2 -6.42 10.81 25.51
C ALA A 2 -6.05 9.33 25.49
N ILE A 3 -4.77 9.04 25.69
CA ILE A 3 -4.20 7.69 25.76
C ILE A 3 -3.70 7.49 27.19
N HIS A 4 -4.10 6.37 27.80
CA HIS A 4 -3.74 6.00 29.16
C HIS A 4 -2.94 4.69 29.11
N PRO A 5 -1.60 4.76 28.94
CA PRO A 5 -0.76 3.56 28.77
C PRO A 5 -0.91 2.54 29.90
N GLY A 6 -0.93 2.98 31.16
CA GLY A 6 -1.01 2.08 32.31
C GLY A 6 -2.38 1.40 32.50
N GLU A 7 -3.41 1.82 31.76
CA GLU A 7 -4.73 1.20 31.73
C GLU A 7 -5.06 0.56 30.37
N GLU A 8 -4.13 0.66 29.40
CA GLU A 8 -4.34 0.28 28.00
C GLU A 8 -5.65 0.84 27.43
N ARG A 9 -5.95 2.09 27.80
CA ARG A 9 -7.26 2.72 27.58
C ARG A 9 -7.17 3.96 26.72
N ILE A 10 -8.18 4.17 25.89
CA ILE A 10 -8.40 5.40 25.13
C ILE A 10 -9.72 6.07 25.50
N ALA A 11 -9.76 7.40 25.42
CA ALA A 11 -10.98 8.18 25.58
C ALA A 11 -10.94 9.44 24.72
N GLY A 12 -12.03 9.76 24.03
CA GLY A 12 -12.05 10.93 23.17
C GLY A 12 -13.34 11.15 22.43
N SER A 13 -13.20 11.87 21.31
CA SER A 13 -14.32 12.13 20.43
C SER A 13 -13.85 12.23 18.99
N LEU A 14 -14.68 11.76 18.06
CA LEU A 14 -14.57 12.06 16.64
C LEU A 14 -15.65 13.07 16.27
N THR A 15 -15.31 14.05 15.42
CA THR A 15 -16.30 14.91 14.75
C THR A 15 -16.23 14.66 13.25
N ALA A 16 -17.24 14.00 12.70
CA ALA A 16 -17.37 13.79 11.26
C ALA A 16 -18.11 14.97 10.62
N ARG A 17 -17.58 15.48 9.51
CA ARG A 17 -18.26 16.42 8.63
C ARG A 17 -18.57 15.68 7.33
N ALA A 18 -19.83 15.61 6.96
CA ALA A 18 -20.28 14.81 5.83
C ALA A 18 -21.24 15.58 4.94
N ASP A 19 -21.08 15.43 3.62
CA ASP A 19 -22.08 15.81 2.63
C ASP A 19 -23.06 14.65 2.42
N VAL A 20 -24.35 14.94 2.44
CA VAL A 20 -25.39 13.96 2.15
C VAL A 20 -25.51 13.81 0.64
N VAL A 21 -25.34 12.59 0.14
CA VAL A 21 -25.43 12.27 -1.32
C VAL A 21 -26.69 11.51 -1.69
N HIS A 22 -27.34 10.86 -0.71
CA HIS A 22 -28.62 10.17 -0.86
C HIS A 22 -29.54 10.52 0.31
N PRO A 23 -30.87 10.55 0.11
CA PRO A 23 -31.80 10.75 1.22
C PRO A 23 -31.55 9.74 2.34
N THR A 24 -31.28 10.23 3.56
CA THR A 24 -31.01 9.36 4.72
C THR A 24 -31.62 9.91 5.99
N SER A 25 -32.13 9.02 6.85
CA SER A 25 -32.60 9.37 8.20
C SER A 25 -31.66 8.84 9.29
N TRP A 26 -30.64 8.08 8.90
CA TRP A 26 -29.67 7.47 9.80
C TRP A 26 -28.25 7.84 9.40
N PHE A 27 -27.42 8.19 10.37
CA PHE A 27 -25.98 8.33 10.19
C PHE A 27 -25.29 7.15 10.88
N VAL A 28 -24.66 6.28 10.10
CA VAL A 28 -24.07 5.03 10.57
C VAL A 28 -22.56 5.15 10.56
N GLN A 29 -21.94 4.81 11.69
CA GLN A 29 -20.49 4.69 11.83
C GLN A 29 -20.16 3.36 12.49
N ASP A 30 -19.12 2.70 12.04
CA ASP A 30 -18.54 1.51 12.65
C ASP A 30 -17.65 1.92 13.84
N LEU A 31 -17.65 1.10 14.89
CA LEU A 31 -16.82 1.18 16.08
C LEU A 31 -16.87 -0.18 16.79
N ASP A 32 -15.72 -0.79 17.07
CA ASP A 32 -15.60 -2.09 17.76
C ASP A 32 -16.40 -2.10 19.09
N GLU A 33 -17.04 -3.23 19.40
CA GLU A 33 -17.91 -3.40 20.57
C GLU A 33 -17.18 -3.29 21.91
N ARG A 34 -15.85 -3.40 21.93
CA ARG A 34 -14.99 -3.12 23.10
C ARG A 34 -15.05 -1.66 23.53
N LEU A 35 -15.41 -0.76 22.62
CA LEU A 35 -15.47 0.67 22.89
C LEU A 35 -16.92 1.11 23.16
N SER A 36 -17.07 1.85 24.26
CA SER A 36 -18.34 2.42 24.68
C SER A 36 -18.59 3.77 24.03
N VAL A 37 -19.83 4.03 23.63
CA VAL A 37 -20.28 5.35 23.15
C VAL A 37 -20.99 6.07 24.29
N GLU A 38 -20.44 7.20 24.70
CA GLU A 38 -21.00 8.04 25.77
C GLU A 38 -22.14 8.92 25.25
N SER A 39 -21.95 9.53 24.07
CA SER A 39 -22.95 10.42 23.47
C SER A 39 -22.71 10.64 21.99
N VAL A 40 -23.81 10.92 21.27
CA VAL A 40 -23.79 11.41 19.90
C VAL A 40 -24.51 12.76 19.84
N ALA A 41 -23.95 13.72 19.12
CA ALA A 41 -24.52 15.05 18.97
C ALA A 41 -24.37 15.61 17.55
N LEU A 42 -25.42 16.27 17.06
CA LEU A 42 -25.37 17.13 15.88
C LEU A 42 -24.81 18.49 16.27
N LEU A 43 -23.75 18.93 15.60
CA LEU A 43 -23.21 20.27 15.76
C LEU A 43 -23.86 21.22 14.77
N THR A 44 -24.35 22.35 15.26
CA THR A 44 -24.99 23.43 14.50
C THR A 44 -24.44 24.78 14.95
N ASP A 45 -24.78 25.85 14.25
CA ASP A 45 -24.42 27.22 14.67
C ASP A 45 -24.98 27.58 16.05
N GLY A 46 -26.10 26.97 16.44
CA GLY A 46 -26.72 27.12 17.76
C GLY A 46 -26.10 26.26 18.87
N GLY A 47 -25.02 25.52 18.58
CA GLY A 47 -24.34 24.62 19.52
C GLY A 47 -24.55 23.13 19.20
N ALA A 48 -24.33 22.28 20.20
CA ALA A 48 -24.45 20.83 20.09
C ALA A 48 -25.84 20.36 20.54
N LYS A 49 -26.57 19.67 19.66
CA LYS A 49 -27.84 19.00 19.97
C LYS A 49 -27.60 17.50 20.13
N ALA A 50 -27.92 16.93 21.29
CA ALA A 50 -27.85 15.48 21.48
C ALA A 50 -28.79 14.76 20.50
N LEU A 51 -28.33 13.66 19.92
CA LEU A 51 -29.11 12.80 19.04
C LEU A 51 -29.34 11.43 19.70
N PRO A 52 -30.53 10.82 19.52
CA PRO A 52 -30.72 9.42 19.83
C PRO A 52 -29.79 8.54 18.96
N PHE A 53 -29.27 7.48 19.54
CA PHE A 53 -28.52 6.47 18.81
C PHE A 53 -28.75 5.09 19.42
N GLU A 54 -28.49 4.06 18.61
CA GLU A 54 -28.48 2.67 19.04
C GLU A 54 -27.18 1.99 18.58
N ARG A 55 -26.74 1.00 19.36
CA ARG A 55 -25.61 0.14 18.98
C ARG A 55 -26.16 -1.15 18.38
N ARG A 56 -25.77 -1.45 17.14
CA ARG A 56 -26.14 -2.67 16.43
C ARG A 56 -24.87 -3.41 16.04
N GLY A 57 -24.44 -4.35 16.87
CA GLY A 57 -23.10 -4.94 16.77
C GLY A 57 -22.03 -3.85 16.82
N GLY A 58 -21.04 -3.95 15.94
CA GLY A 58 -19.99 -2.93 15.74
C GLY A 58 -20.46 -1.59 15.17
N GLN A 59 -21.77 -1.31 15.05
CA GLN A 59 -22.25 -0.07 14.41
C GLN A 59 -22.96 0.88 15.36
N ILE A 60 -22.79 2.17 15.14
CA ILE A 60 -23.48 3.29 15.79
C ILE A 60 -24.52 3.82 14.82
N TRP A 61 -25.79 3.53 15.06
CA TRP A 61 -26.90 4.00 14.26
C TRP A 61 -27.50 5.25 14.90
N THR A 62 -27.16 6.42 14.35
CA THR A 62 -27.61 7.71 14.86
C THR A 62 -28.87 8.17 14.14
N ASP A 63 -29.94 8.42 14.89
CA ASP A 63 -31.19 8.95 14.35
C ASP A 63 -31.02 10.45 14.06
N LEU A 64 -31.21 10.85 12.81
CA LEU A 64 -31.09 12.25 12.37
C LEU A 64 -32.36 13.08 12.66
N GLU A 65 -33.39 12.45 13.25
CA GLU A 65 -34.74 12.93 13.61
C GLU A 65 -35.60 13.41 12.43
N ARG A 66 -34.96 13.60 11.27
CA ARG A 66 -35.58 13.87 9.98
C ARG A 66 -34.71 13.30 8.88
N THR A 67 -35.33 13.01 7.74
CA THR A 67 -34.60 12.70 6.53
C THR A 67 -33.81 13.92 6.07
N ARG A 68 -32.50 13.72 5.87
CA ARG A 68 -31.58 14.66 5.25
C ARG A 68 -31.55 14.39 3.76
N GLN A 69 -31.57 15.46 2.97
CA GLN A 69 -31.62 15.38 1.51
C GLN A 69 -30.23 15.59 0.89
N PRO A 70 -30.01 15.12 -0.35
CA PRO A 70 -28.77 15.37 -1.07
C PRO A 70 -28.39 16.86 -1.11
N GLY A 71 -27.11 17.15 -0.87
CA GLY A 71 -26.57 18.52 -0.79
C GLY A 71 -26.66 19.16 0.61
N GLU A 72 -27.35 18.54 1.57
CA GLU A 72 -27.25 18.94 2.98
C GLU A 72 -25.89 18.55 3.58
N ARG A 73 -25.41 19.36 4.52
CA ARG A 73 -24.21 19.06 5.32
C ARG A 73 -24.57 18.68 6.74
N LEU A 74 -23.83 17.71 7.27
CA LEU A 74 -23.97 17.22 8.64
C LEU A 74 -22.64 17.34 9.35
N THR A 75 -22.67 17.73 10.62
CA THR A 75 -21.51 17.62 11.51
C THR A 75 -21.94 16.83 12.73
N VAL A 76 -21.49 15.58 12.82
CA VAL A 76 -21.87 14.66 13.91
C VAL A 76 -20.64 14.42 14.78
N ARG A 77 -20.80 14.57 16.09
CA ARG A 77 -19.77 14.27 17.08
C ARG A 77 -20.16 13.06 17.90
N VAL A 78 -19.25 12.10 18.00
CA VAL A 78 -19.36 10.92 18.87
C VAL A 78 -18.32 11.03 19.96
N ARG A 79 -18.72 10.92 21.23
CA ARG A 79 -17.82 10.73 22.38
C ARG A 79 -17.78 9.26 22.73
N TYR A 80 -16.58 8.72 22.89
CA TYR A 80 -16.37 7.28 23.08
C TYR A 80 -15.10 7.01 23.89
N GLY A 81 -14.96 5.78 24.37
CA GLY A 81 -13.74 5.32 25.02
C GLY A 81 -13.87 3.90 25.58
N GLY A 82 -12.74 3.37 26.03
CA GLY A 82 -12.62 2.00 26.52
C GLY A 82 -11.22 1.44 26.25
N THR A 83 -11.08 0.14 26.44
CA THR A 83 -9.86 -0.60 26.10
C THR A 83 -10.00 -1.08 24.65
N PRO A 84 -9.20 -0.55 23.70
CA PRO A 84 -9.28 -0.97 22.31
C PRO A 84 -8.79 -2.42 22.18
N ARG A 85 -9.02 -3.02 21.02
CA ARG A 85 -8.47 -4.34 20.70
C ARG A 85 -6.93 -4.29 20.75
N GLU A 86 -6.32 -5.13 21.56
CA GLU A 86 -4.90 -5.43 21.46
C GLU A 86 -4.64 -6.30 20.22
N ALA A 87 -3.63 -5.95 19.43
CA ALA A 87 -3.25 -6.65 18.22
C ALA A 87 -2.59 -8.01 18.56
N PRO A 88 -3.20 -9.17 18.22
CA PRO A 88 -2.62 -10.46 18.54
C PRO A 88 -1.36 -10.77 17.73
N ARG A 89 -1.28 -10.24 16.50
CA ARG A 89 -0.14 -10.46 15.60
C ARG A 89 0.05 -9.24 14.69
N PRO A 90 0.51 -8.10 15.23
CA PRO A 90 0.68 -6.89 14.43
C PRO A 90 1.80 -7.08 13.39
N PRO A 91 1.65 -6.56 12.17
CA PRO A 91 0.48 -5.82 11.67
C PRO A 91 -0.65 -6.68 11.06
N TRP A 92 -0.43 -7.99 10.86
CA TRP A 92 -1.32 -8.88 10.09
C TRP A 92 -2.63 -9.28 10.78
N ASP A 93 -2.70 -9.14 12.10
CA ASP A 93 -3.93 -9.17 12.90
C ASP A 93 -3.91 -7.96 13.84
N GLY A 94 -4.62 -6.91 13.41
CA GLY A 94 -4.38 -5.51 13.79
C GLY A 94 -5.13 -4.99 15.01
N GLY A 95 -4.72 -3.85 15.52
CA GLY A 95 -5.25 -3.21 16.71
C GLY A 95 -4.20 -2.30 17.33
N PHE A 96 -4.26 -2.16 18.65
CA PHE A 96 -3.22 -1.49 19.42
C PHE A 96 -2.14 -2.50 19.81
N THR A 97 -0.89 -2.14 19.59
CA THR A 97 0.25 -2.80 20.22
C THR A 97 0.59 -2.03 21.48
N TRP A 98 0.51 -2.66 22.65
CA TRP A 98 0.96 -2.10 23.93
C TRP A 98 2.22 -2.85 24.36
N THR A 99 3.37 -2.19 24.33
CA THR A 99 4.63 -2.79 24.78
C THR A 99 5.54 -1.74 25.41
N GLU A 100 6.79 -2.09 25.66
CA GLU A 100 7.81 -1.22 26.23
C GLU A 100 8.99 -1.06 25.27
N THR A 101 9.60 0.12 25.30
CA THR A 101 10.90 0.36 24.67
C THR A 101 12.00 -0.48 25.36
N PRO A 102 13.21 -0.57 24.79
CA PRO A 102 14.37 -1.11 25.51
C PRO A 102 14.69 -0.40 26.83
N GLY A 103 14.18 0.83 27.04
CA GLY A 103 14.33 1.60 28.27
C GLY A 103 13.24 1.33 29.32
N GLY A 104 12.22 0.51 28.99
CA GLY A 104 11.10 0.19 29.88
C GLY A 104 9.98 1.24 29.87
N GLU A 105 10.02 2.23 28.97
CA GLU A 105 8.92 3.18 28.82
C GLU A 105 7.85 2.66 27.84
N PRO A 106 6.58 3.10 27.94
CA PRO A 106 5.55 2.69 27.00
C PRO A 106 5.91 2.95 25.54
N TRP A 107 5.69 1.94 24.70
CA TRP A 107 5.83 1.97 23.25
C TRP A 107 4.54 1.41 22.62
N ILE A 108 3.75 2.31 22.04
CA ILE A 108 2.39 2.04 21.61
C ILE A 108 2.27 2.40 20.14
N ALA A 109 1.62 1.53 19.36
CA ALA A 109 1.33 1.79 17.96
C ALA A 109 -0.06 1.25 17.59
N SER A 110 -0.69 1.85 16.57
CA SER A 110 -1.90 1.33 15.93
C SER A 110 -1.54 0.73 14.57
N SER A 111 -2.07 -0.45 14.24
CA SER A 111 -1.98 -1.05 12.90
C SER A 111 -3.30 -1.76 12.57
N VAL A 112 -4.03 -1.35 11.52
CA VAL A 112 -5.45 -1.71 11.38
C VAL A 112 -5.91 -2.08 9.97
N GLN A 113 -5.01 -2.20 9.00
CA GLN A 113 -5.35 -2.42 7.57
C GLN A 113 -6.33 -3.58 7.32
N VAL A 114 -6.11 -4.73 7.96
CA VAL A 114 -6.94 -5.93 7.73
C VAL A 114 -8.28 -5.85 8.47
N ASN A 115 -8.27 -5.35 9.70
CA ASN A 115 -9.42 -5.46 10.61
C ASN A 115 -10.35 -4.24 10.57
N GLY A 116 -9.85 -3.06 10.22
CA GLY A 116 -10.61 -1.82 10.22
C GLY A 116 -10.14 -0.79 11.25
N ALA A 117 -10.25 0.49 10.88
CA ALA A 117 -9.96 1.61 11.77
C ALA A 117 -11.03 1.80 12.87
N ASP A 118 -12.19 1.16 12.73
CA ASP A 118 -13.25 1.09 13.73
C ASP A 118 -12.80 0.48 15.06
N LEU A 119 -11.67 -0.25 15.07
CA LEU A 119 -11.02 -0.76 16.26
C LEU A 119 -10.64 0.33 17.30
N TRP A 120 -10.60 1.61 16.92
CA TRP A 120 -10.17 2.68 17.83
C TRP A 120 -10.76 4.07 17.63
N TRP A 121 -11.56 4.29 16.59
CA TRP A 121 -12.46 5.44 16.51
C TRP A 121 -13.73 5.13 15.72
N PRO A 122 -14.80 5.91 15.91
CA PRO A 122 -15.97 5.82 15.04
C PRO A 122 -15.59 6.22 13.62
N THR A 123 -15.92 5.44 12.60
CA THR A 123 -15.69 5.84 11.19
C THR A 123 -16.69 5.17 10.24
N LYS A 124 -16.74 5.60 8.99
CA LYS A 124 -17.32 4.80 7.91
C LYS A 124 -16.23 3.86 7.43
N ASP A 125 -16.16 2.65 7.95
CA ASP A 125 -14.99 1.79 7.74
C ASP A 125 -15.10 0.98 6.46
N HIS A 126 -15.01 1.69 5.33
CA HIS A 126 -15.18 1.10 4.02
C HIS A 126 -14.23 1.80 3.04
N PRO A 127 -13.53 1.05 2.17
CA PRO A 127 -12.53 1.62 1.26
C PRO A 127 -13.13 2.55 0.20
N SER A 128 -14.45 2.65 0.06
CA SER A 128 -15.08 3.47 -1.00
C SER A 128 -15.13 4.98 -0.69
N ASP A 129 -14.64 5.42 0.47
CA ASP A 129 -14.79 6.80 0.92
C ASP A 129 -13.64 7.22 1.82
N GLU A 130 -13.20 8.47 1.67
CA GLU A 130 -12.10 9.05 2.42
C GLU A 130 -12.48 10.46 2.86
N PRO A 131 -12.18 10.87 4.11
CA PRO A 131 -12.25 12.27 4.48
C PRO A 131 -11.29 13.09 3.60
N ASP A 132 -11.70 14.27 3.17
CA ASP A 132 -10.87 15.18 2.35
C ASP A 132 -9.64 15.73 3.09
N SER A 133 -9.68 15.67 4.42
CA SER A 133 -8.68 16.19 5.35
C SER A 133 -8.99 15.67 6.76
N MET A 134 -8.00 15.69 7.66
CA MET A 134 -8.20 15.22 9.04
C MET A 134 -7.41 16.04 10.05
N ALA A 135 -8.09 16.44 11.14
CA ALA A 135 -7.45 17.04 12.30
C ALA A 135 -7.35 16.00 13.42
N LEU A 136 -6.13 15.75 13.89
CA LEU A 136 -5.83 14.75 14.91
C LEU A 136 -5.31 15.43 16.17
N SER A 137 -5.70 14.95 17.34
CA SER A 137 -5.25 15.50 18.61
C SER A 137 -5.10 14.39 19.62
N PHE A 138 -3.86 14.12 20.03
CA PHE A 138 -3.54 13.02 20.94
C PHE A 138 -2.93 13.56 22.22
N THR A 139 -3.53 13.22 23.36
CA THR A 139 -3.03 13.57 24.69
C THR A 139 -2.36 12.36 25.30
N VAL A 140 -1.07 12.50 25.67
CA VAL A 140 -0.25 11.43 26.25
C VAL A 140 0.47 11.92 27.51
N PRO A 141 0.71 11.06 28.52
CA PRO A 141 1.46 11.44 29.71
C PRO A 141 2.92 11.73 29.37
N ARG A 142 3.57 12.57 30.15
CA ARG A 142 5.02 12.79 30.03
C ARG A 142 5.80 11.53 30.45
N PRO A 143 6.97 11.25 29.83
CA PRO A 143 7.67 12.03 28.81
C PRO A 143 7.29 11.65 27.35
N LEU A 144 6.17 10.97 27.13
CA LEU A 144 5.82 10.40 25.83
C LEU A 144 5.50 11.48 24.78
N VAL A 145 5.73 11.11 23.52
CA VAL A 145 5.45 11.89 22.31
C VAL A 145 4.46 11.12 21.46
N ALA A 146 3.42 11.79 20.95
CA ALA A 146 2.48 11.20 19.99
C ALA A 146 2.79 11.68 18.57
N ALA A 147 3.36 10.80 17.75
CA ALA A 147 3.64 11.03 16.33
C ALA A 147 2.49 10.50 15.47
N SER A 148 2.09 11.28 14.45
CA SER A 148 0.93 10.96 13.60
C SER A 148 1.03 11.61 12.20
N ASN A 149 0.00 11.41 11.39
CA ASN A 149 -0.10 11.83 9.99
C ASN A 149 -0.13 13.37 9.85
N GLY A 150 0.18 13.86 8.65
CA GLY A 150 0.09 15.28 8.32
C GLY A 150 1.16 16.13 8.99
N ARG A 151 0.95 17.45 9.12
CA ARG A 151 1.88 18.36 9.81
C ARG A 151 1.51 18.56 11.27
N LEU A 152 2.51 18.54 12.14
CA LEU A 152 2.36 19.00 13.52
C LEU A 152 2.06 20.51 13.51
N ARG A 153 0.90 20.90 14.03
CA ARG A 153 0.47 22.29 14.11
C ARG A 153 0.87 22.95 15.41
N ARG A 154 0.71 22.22 16.52
CA ARG A 154 1.10 22.69 17.86
C ARG A 154 1.23 21.51 18.83
N VAL A 155 2.02 21.72 19.87
CA VAL A 155 2.03 20.90 21.08
C VAL A 155 1.49 21.76 22.22
N GLU A 156 0.44 21.30 22.87
CA GLU A 156 -0.18 21.96 24.02
C GLU A 156 0.31 21.28 25.31
N ASP A 157 0.82 22.08 26.25
CA ASP A 157 1.32 21.61 27.54
C ASP A 157 0.19 21.63 28.58
N ASN A 158 -0.15 20.46 29.11
CA ASN A 158 -1.23 20.27 30.09
C ASN A 158 -0.68 19.88 31.48
N GLY A 159 0.57 20.20 31.79
CA GLY A 159 1.22 19.81 33.04
C GLY A 159 1.78 18.39 32.94
N GLU A 160 1.11 17.41 33.54
CA GLU A 160 1.57 16.00 33.57
C GLU A 160 1.44 15.29 32.21
N ALA A 161 0.70 15.89 31.27
CA ALA A 161 0.48 15.38 29.92
C ALA A 161 0.75 16.47 28.86
N ARG A 162 0.86 16.05 27.60
CA ARG A 162 0.94 16.94 26.43
C ARG A 162 -0.08 16.51 25.38
N THR A 163 -0.64 17.48 24.66
CA THR A 163 -1.50 17.22 23.49
C THR A 163 -0.81 17.60 22.20
N TYR A 164 -0.66 16.65 21.30
CA TYR A 164 -0.07 16.83 19.98
C TYR A 164 -1.17 17.02 18.95
N HIS A 165 -1.21 18.19 18.30
CA HIS A 165 -2.22 18.52 17.30
C HIS A 165 -1.63 18.43 15.90
N TRP A 166 -2.15 17.49 15.11
CA TRP A 166 -1.73 17.25 13.73
C TRP A 166 -2.84 17.61 12.75
N PHE A 167 -2.46 17.87 11.51
CA PHE A 167 -3.40 18.13 10.42
C PHE A 167 -2.92 17.50 9.13
N VAL A 168 -3.73 16.60 8.58
CA VAL A 168 -3.59 16.04 7.24
C VAL A 168 -4.36 16.93 6.27
N SER A 169 -3.67 17.44 5.26
CA SER A 169 -4.24 18.43 4.31
C SER A 169 -4.77 17.84 3.01
N THR A 170 -4.76 16.51 2.91
CA THR A 170 -5.15 15.73 1.73
C THR A 170 -6.10 14.60 2.13
N PRO A 171 -6.80 13.98 1.17
CA PRO A 171 -7.54 12.76 1.43
C PRO A 171 -6.65 11.70 2.06
N ILE A 172 -7.22 10.92 2.97
CA ILE A 172 -6.51 9.88 3.69
C ILE A 172 -7.42 8.69 3.94
N ASN A 173 -6.92 7.50 3.64
CA ASN A 173 -7.61 6.26 3.97
C ASN A 173 -7.70 6.11 5.50
N ASN A 174 -8.86 5.68 6.00
CA ASN A 174 -9.08 5.45 7.42
C ASN A 174 -8.02 4.53 8.04
N TYR A 175 -7.63 3.45 7.35
CA TYR A 175 -6.59 2.55 7.89
C TYR A 175 -5.20 3.20 7.90
N GLY A 176 -4.97 4.18 7.02
CA GLY A 176 -3.71 4.89 6.88
C GLY A 176 -3.46 5.91 8.00
N VAL A 177 -4.46 6.21 8.83
CA VAL A 177 -4.32 7.09 9.99
C VAL A 177 -3.68 6.33 11.15
N ALA A 178 -2.64 6.90 11.75
CA ALA A 178 -1.79 6.23 12.73
C ALA A 178 -1.63 7.00 14.04
N LEU A 179 -1.49 6.25 15.12
CA LEU A 179 -1.01 6.72 16.41
C LEU A 179 0.25 5.95 16.78
N ASN A 180 1.37 6.67 16.90
CA ASN A 180 2.63 6.12 17.41
C ASN A 180 3.01 6.90 18.67
N VAL A 181 3.16 6.21 19.80
CA VAL A 181 3.49 6.83 21.10
C VAL A 181 4.68 6.13 21.74
N ALA A 182 5.74 6.89 21.98
CA ALA A 182 6.93 6.43 22.68
C ALA A 182 7.65 7.66 23.28
N PRO A 183 8.72 7.52 24.08
CA PRO A 183 9.60 8.63 24.45
C PRO A 183 10.47 9.08 23.24
N TYR A 184 9.85 9.33 22.09
CA TYR A 184 10.54 9.59 20.83
C TYR A 184 11.48 10.79 20.91
N ARG A 185 12.64 10.62 20.29
CA ARG A 185 13.48 11.72 19.79
C ARG A 185 13.23 11.88 18.29
N THR A 186 13.52 13.07 17.75
CA THR A 186 13.39 13.33 16.32
C THR A 186 14.74 13.50 15.66
N VAL A 187 14.90 12.92 14.47
CA VAL A 187 15.92 13.32 13.49
C VAL A 187 15.19 14.11 12.42
N ASP A 188 15.41 15.43 12.39
CA ASP A 188 14.73 16.37 11.51
C ASP A 188 15.64 16.82 10.37
N THR A 189 15.11 16.89 9.16
CA THR A 189 15.79 17.43 7.98
C THR A 189 14.79 17.96 6.95
N THR A 190 15.29 18.43 5.82
CA THR A 190 14.49 18.82 4.66
C THR A 190 14.93 18.03 3.45
N TYR A 191 13.97 17.63 2.61
CA TYR A 191 14.21 16.96 1.34
C TYR A 191 13.85 17.87 0.17
N ALA A 192 14.79 18.06 -0.76
CA ALA A 192 14.56 18.84 -1.98
C ALA A 192 13.87 17.96 -3.03
N SER A 193 12.55 18.11 -3.18
CA SER A 193 11.76 17.34 -4.15
C SER A 193 12.12 17.69 -5.60
N THR A 194 11.98 16.70 -6.47
CA THR A 194 11.94 16.84 -7.94
C THR A 194 10.87 17.82 -8.42
N SER A 195 9.86 18.16 -7.60
CA SER A 195 8.92 19.25 -7.89
C SER A 195 9.49 20.65 -7.69
N GLY A 196 10.71 20.77 -7.14
CA GLY A 196 11.32 22.03 -6.72
C GLY A 196 10.76 22.60 -5.41
N THR A 197 10.07 21.77 -4.62
CA THR A 197 9.51 22.15 -3.31
C THR A 197 10.24 21.39 -2.21
N ASP A 198 10.67 22.12 -1.19
CA ASP A 198 11.27 21.52 0.00
C ASP A 198 10.19 20.84 0.86
N ILE A 199 10.43 19.58 1.21
CA ILE A 199 9.55 18.75 2.02
C ILE A 199 10.16 18.61 3.42
N PRO A 200 9.43 18.94 4.50
CA PRO A 200 9.90 18.66 5.85
C PRO A 200 9.95 17.14 6.07
N VAL A 201 11.06 16.68 6.64
CA VAL A 201 11.28 15.27 6.98
C VAL A 201 11.52 15.13 8.47
N THR A 202 10.83 14.19 9.09
CA THR A 202 11.07 13.85 10.50
C THR A 202 11.04 12.35 10.69
N PHE A 203 12.06 11.83 11.38
CA PHE A 203 12.11 10.46 11.86
C PHE A 203 11.95 10.44 13.39
N TRP A 204 10.82 9.93 13.88
CA TRP A 204 10.59 9.65 15.30
C TRP A 204 11.19 8.30 15.67
N VAL A 205 12.16 8.30 16.57
CA VAL A 205 12.98 7.13 16.95
C VAL A 205 13.07 7.02 18.47
N VAL A 206 13.04 5.82 19.03
CA VAL A 206 13.21 5.64 20.47
C VAL A 206 14.66 6.01 20.86
N PRO A 207 14.91 6.51 22.09
CA PRO A 207 16.20 7.09 22.44
C PRO A 207 17.39 6.15 22.21
N ALA A 208 17.21 4.84 22.43
CA ALA A 208 18.24 3.82 22.26
C ALA A 208 18.73 3.69 20.80
N HIS A 209 17.91 4.02 19.81
CA HIS A 209 18.20 3.84 18.40
C HIS A 209 18.47 5.14 17.64
N TYR A 210 18.50 6.29 18.33
CA TYR A 210 18.70 7.61 17.72
C TYR A 210 19.90 7.68 16.76
N GLN A 211 21.06 7.15 17.18
CA GLN A 211 22.29 7.19 16.35
C GLN A 211 22.20 6.31 15.10
N GLN A 212 21.43 5.21 15.17
CA GLN A 212 21.21 4.33 14.02
C GLN A 212 20.28 5.01 13.01
N ALA A 213 19.20 5.63 13.49
CA ALA A 213 18.28 6.42 12.67
C ALA A 213 18.97 7.60 11.98
N GLU A 214 19.80 8.36 12.71
CA GLU A 214 20.56 9.49 12.16
C GLU A 214 21.49 9.04 11.01
N LYS A 215 22.15 7.89 11.18
CA LYS A 215 23.00 7.29 10.14
C LYS A 215 22.19 6.74 8.95
N ARG A 216 20.97 6.25 9.19
CA ARG A 216 20.15 5.57 8.17
C ARG A 216 19.32 6.54 7.32
N LEU A 217 18.88 7.66 7.89
CA LEU A 217 18.01 8.64 7.22
C LEU A 217 18.50 9.10 5.83
N PRO A 218 19.81 9.33 5.57
CA PRO A 218 20.26 9.67 4.21
C PRO A 218 19.87 8.64 3.14
N GLN A 219 19.95 7.34 3.44
CA GLN A 219 19.55 6.29 2.49
C GLN A 219 18.03 6.29 2.28
N PHE A 220 17.26 6.58 3.32
CA PHE A 220 15.80 6.74 3.20
C PHE A 220 15.42 7.89 2.27
N LEU A 221 16.21 8.96 2.25
CA LEU A 221 16.05 10.05 1.27
C LEU A 221 16.49 9.64 -0.15
N ASP A 222 17.48 8.74 -0.28
CA ASP A 222 17.84 8.15 -1.57
C ASP A 222 16.71 7.28 -2.13
N HIS A 223 16.02 6.50 -1.27
CA HIS A 223 14.81 5.78 -1.65
C HIS A 223 13.73 6.75 -2.15
N LEU A 224 13.44 7.82 -1.40
CA LEU A 224 12.46 8.83 -1.80
C LEU A 224 12.78 9.48 -3.15
N ARG A 225 14.05 9.82 -3.40
CA ARG A 225 14.52 10.34 -4.69
C ARG A 225 14.29 9.35 -5.83
N PHE A 226 14.62 8.08 -5.63
CA PHE A 226 14.40 7.05 -6.63
C PHE A 226 12.91 6.93 -7.02
N TYR A 227 12.01 6.91 -6.03
CA TYR A 227 10.57 6.90 -6.28
C TYR A 227 10.11 8.14 -7.05
N GLU A 228 10.58 9.33 -6.67
CA GLU A 228 10.22 10.57 -7.37
C GLU A 228 10.72 10.60 -8.83
N GLU A 229 11.94 10.15 -9.09
CA GLU A 229 12.51 10.07 -10.44
C GLU A 229 11.80 9.02 -11.31
N THR A 230 11.32 7.95 -10.69
CA THR A 230 10.61 6.86 -11.37
C THR A 230 9.15 7.21 -11.65
N LEU A 231 8.41 7.72 -10.65
CA LEU A 231 6.95 7.84 -10.67
C LEU A 231 6.45 9.29 -10.76
N GLY A 232 7.28 10.27 -10.42
CA GLY A 232 6.93 11.67 -10.24
C GLY A 232 6.89 12.08 -8.76
N PRO A 233 6.74 13.39 -8.47
CA PRO A 233 6.95 13.95 -7.13
C PRO A 233 6.18 13.28 -6.00
N TYR A 234 6.72 13.32 -4.78
CA TYR A 234 6.09 12.78 -3.58
C TYR A 234 4.67 13.32 -3.43
N PRO A 235 3.65 12.45 -3.34
CA PRO A 235 2.27 12.88 -3.48
C PRO A 235 1.84 13.81 -2.35
N PHE A 236 2.28 13.54 -1.12
CA PHE A 236 1.85 14.24 0.08
C PHE A 236 2.82 15.33 0.54
N ARG A 237 3.60 15.90 -0.38
CA ARG A 237 4.58 16.97 -0.12
C ARG A 237 4.01 18.27 0.48
N ALA A 238 2.69 18.46 0.42
CA ALA A 238 2.00 19.53 1.13
C ALA A 238 2.11 19.38 2.66
N ASP A 239 2.14 18.13 3.12
CA ASP A 239 2.31 17.76 4.51
C ASP A 239 3.79 17.49 4.81
N LYS A 240 4.19 16.24 4.99
CA LYS A 240 5.57 15.87 5.37
C LYS A 240 5.92 14.51 4.82
N TYR A 241 7.21 14.22 4.81
CA TYR A 241 7.69 12.84 4.77
C TYR A 241 8.07 12.41 6.19
N GLY A 242 7.34 11.46 6.77
CA GLY A 242 7.53 11.05 8.16
C GLY A 242 7.82 9.56 8.26
N ILE A 243 8.66 9.19 9.23
CA ILE A 243 8.90 7.80 9.63
C ILE A 243 8.80 7.73 11.15
N ALA A 244 8.11 6.74 11.69
CA ALA A 244 8.04 6.46 13.12
C ALA A 244 8.56 5.05 13.40
N GLU A 245 9.48 4.93 14.34
CA GLU A 245 9.94 3.63 14.81
C GLU A 245 8.85 2.93 15.61
N THR A 246 8.48 1.72 15.24
CA THR A 246 7.32 1.00 15.79
C THR A 246 7.68 -0.33 16.42
N PRO A 247 6.86 -0.85 17.37
CA PRO A 247 7.05 -2.16 17.97
C PRO A 247 6.58 -3.32 17.06
N HIS A 248 6.04 -3.01 15.87
CA HIS A 248 5.67 -3.98 14.84
C HIS A 248 6.47 -3.71 13.56
N LEU A 249 6.50 -4.70 12.66
CA LEU A 249 7.40 -4.71 11.50
C LEU A 249 7.30 -3.46 10.62
N GLY A 250 6.19 -3.23 9.93
CA GLY A 250 5.98 -2.08 9.04
C GLY A 250 4.50 -1.82 8.80
N MET A 251 4.17 -0.64 8.29
CA MET A 251 2.83 -0.26 7.80
C MET A 251 2.92 1.09 7.07
N GLU A 252 2.22 1.21 5.96
CA GLU A 252 2.31 2.33 5.01
C GLU A 252 1.52 3.58 5.39
N HIS A 253 1.36 3.86 6.69
CA HIS A 253 0.55 4.96 7.15
C HIS A 253 0.96 6.29 6.50
N GLN A 254 0.04 6.89 5.73
CA GLN A 254 0.27 8.06 4.89
C GLN A 254 1.01 9.17 5.64
N THR A 255 2.14 9.64 5.12
CA THR A 255 3.04 10.67 5.71
C THR A 255 3.70 10.32 7.04
N ILE A 256 3.58 9.07 7.53
CA ILE A 256 4.23 8.59 8.75
C ILE A 256 4.44 7.06 8.72
N ILE A 257 5.34 6.61 7.84
CA ILE A 257 5.68 5.19 7.69
C ILE A 257 6.05 4.58 9.06
N ALA A 258 5.41 3.46 9.41
CA ALA A 258 5.81 2.66 10.56
C ALA A 258 7.04 1.82 10.22
N TYR A 259 8.05 1.85 11.07
CA TYR A 259 9.35 1.22 10.85
C TYR A 259 9.80 0.43 12.09
N GLY A 260 9.71 -0.89 12.05
CA GLY A 260 10.15 -1.81 13.11
C GLY A 260 11.24 -2.78 12.67
N SER A 261 12.08 -2.39 11.72
CA SER A 261 13.28 -3.15 11.33
C SER A 261 14.50 -2.71 12.15
N ASP A 262 15.61 -3.43 11.98
CA ASP A 262 16.86 -3.29 12.75
C ASP A 262 17.86 -2.31 12.13
N PHE A 263 17.42 -1.42 11.23
CA PHE A 263 18.28 -0.51 10.47
C PHE A 263 19.34 -1.22 9.64
N SER A 264 19.14 -2.47 9.22
CA SER A 264 20.05 -3.20 8.33
C SER A 264 19.65 -3.10 6.85
N ASN A 265 20.63 -3.31 5.98
CA ASN A 265 20.39 -3.48 4.56
C ASN A 265 20.21 -4.97 4.25
N ASN A 266 19.41 -5.28 3.22
CA ASN A 266 19.43 -6.58 2.58
C ASN A 266 20.74 -6.80 1.79
N GLU A 267 20.87 -7.98 1.16
CA GLU A 267 22.04 -8.35 0.35
C GLU A 267 22.27 -7.45 -0.88
N PHE A 268 21.25 -6.69 -1.30
CA PHE A 268 21.31 -5.75 -2.43
C PHE A 268 21.73 -4.33 -2.00
N GLY A 269 22.00 -4.11 -0.71
CA GLY A 269 22.58 -2.87 -0.21
C GLY A 269 21.57 -1.81 0.22
N PHE A 270 20.30 -2.17 0.43
CA PHE A 270 19.27 -1.23 0.88
C PHE A 270 18.33 -1.80 1.94
N ASP A 271 17.72 -0.92 2.74
CA ASP A 271 16.69 -1.31 3.70
C ASP A 271 15.40 -1.64 2.93
N TYR A 272 15.12 -2.94 2.82
CA TYR A 272 14.02 -3.44 2.00
C TYR A 272 12.66 -3.02 2.56
N LEU A 273 12.51 -2.99 3.88
CA LEU A 273 11.25 -2.70 4.55
C LEU A 273 10.89 -1.24 4.28
N HIS A 274 11.77 -0.31 4.63
CA HIS A 274 11.52 1.10 4.38
C HIS A 274 11.22 1.35 2.89
N HIS A 275 11.96 0.71 1.99
CA HIS A 275 11.72 0.88 0.56
C HIS A 275 10.34 0.38 0.12
N HIS A 276 9.82 -0.72 0.71
CA HIS A 276 8.46 -1.22 0.46
C HIS A 276 7.41 -0.25 0.99
N GLU A 277 7.50 0.11 2.28
CA GLU A 277 6.53 0.98 2.94
C GLU A 277 6.46 2.38 2.31
N LEU A 278 7.60 2.90 1.85
CA LEU A 278 7.63 4.15 1.10
C LEU A 278 6.90 4.05 -0.25
N GLY A 279 6.95 2.89 -0.90
CA GLY A 279 6.28 2.69 -2.18
C GLY A 279 4.78 2.89 -2.10
N HIS A 280 4.19 2.56 -0.96
CA HIS A 280 2.77 2.71 -0.73
C HIS A 280 2.28 4.16 -0.67
N GLU A 281 3.17 5.14 -0.51
CA GLU A 281 2.81 6.55 -0.69
C GLU A 281 2.34 6.84 -2.13
N TRP A 282 2.81 6.06 -3.11
CA TRP A 282 2.24 6.02 -4.47
C TRP A 282 1.20 4.91 -4.64
N TRP A 283 1.48 3.70 -4.12
CA TRP A 283 0.69 2.48 -4.36
C TRP A 283 -0.05 2.03 -3.09
N GLY A 284 -1.18 2.64 -2.78
CA GLY A 284 -1.84 2.48 -1.48
C GLY A 284 -2.57 3.76 -1.12
N ASN A 285 -1.78 4.81 -0.91
CA ASN A 285 -2.24 6.11 -0.44
C ASN A 285 -2.63 7.04 -1.60
N LEU A 286 -1.78 7.21 -2.62
CA LEU A 286 -2.15 7.99 -3.82
C LEU A 286 -3.09 7.20 -4.74
N VAL A 287 -2.78 5.92 -4.94
CA VAL A 287 -3.54 5.00 -5.79
C VAL A 287 -4.09 3.89 -4.92
N THR A 288 -5.32 4.06 -4.46
CA THR A 288 -5.99 3.10 -3.58
C THR A 288 -6.73 2.08 -4.44
N ALA A 289 -6.72 0.81 -4.06
CA ALA A 289 -7.49 -0.22 -4.76
C ALA A 289 -8.99 0.06 -4.54
N ALA A 290 -9.78 0.02 -5.61
CA ALA A 290 -11.21 0.30 -5.52
C ALA A 290 -11.99 -0.81 -4.80
N ASP A 291 -11.46 -2.03 -4.84
CA ASP A 291 -11.92 -3.21 -4.12
C ASP A 291 -10.69 -4.04 -3.73
N TRP A 292 -10.79 -4.86 -2.68
CA TRP A 292 -9.68 -5.75 -2.29
C TRP A 292 -9.32 -6.75 -3.40
N SER A 293 -10.23 -7.06 -4.33
CA SER A 293 -9.89 -7.85 -5.52
C SER A 293 -8.82 -7.22 -6.41
N ASP A 294 -8.54 -5.92 -6.26
CA ASP A 294 -7.48 -5.19 -6.99
C ASP A 294 -6.23 -4.93 -6.13
N PHE A 295 -6.14 -5.52 -4.95
CA PHE A 295 -5.16 -5.17 -3.93
C PHE A 295 -3.70 -5.48 -4.30
N TRP A 296 -3.46 -6.33 -5.29
CA TRP A 296 -2.13 -6.52 -5.89
C TRP A 296 -1.52 -5.22 -6.46
N LEU A 297 -2.36 -4.22 -6.79
CA LEU A 297 -1.90 -2.89 -7.21
C LEU A 297 -1.09 -2.18 -6.12
N HIS A 298 -1.29 -2.54 -4.85
CA HIS A 298 -0.50 -2.03 -3.72
C HIS A 298 0.77 -2.86 -3.59
N GLU A 299 0.59 -4.13 -3.25
CA GLU A 299 1.68 -4.99 -2.81
C GLU A 299 2.61 -5.39 -3.96
N GLY A 300 2.06 -5.81 -5.09
CA GLY A 300 2.84 -6.23 -6.24
C GLY A 300 3.62 -5.09 -6.87
N PHE A 301 3.08 -3.86 -6.83
CA PHE A 301 3.78 -2.67 -7.32
C PHE A 301 4.92 -2.27 -6.37
N CYS A 302 4.68 -2.23 -5.06
CA CYS A 302 5.73 -1.98 -4.06
C CYS A 302 6.87 -3.00 -4.14
N THR A 303 6.53 -4.30 -4.21
CA THR A 303 7.52 -5.38 -4.38
C THR A 303 8.30 -5.24 -5.68
N TYR A 304 7.64 -4.84 -6.77
CA TYR A 304 8.33 -4.60 -8.04
C TYR A 304 9.26 -3.37 -8.00
N MET A 305 8.89 -2.33 -7.28
CA MET A 305 9.74 -1.14 -7.09
C MET A 305 11.05 -1.49 -6.36
N GLN A 306 11.04 -2.46 -5.45
CA GLN A 306 12.28 -2.96 -4.83
C GLN A 306 13.20 -3.64 -5.85
N ALA A 307 12.64 -4.40 -6.81
CA ALA A 307 13.43 -4.96 -7.91
C ALA A 307 14.06 -3.85 -8.76
N LEU A 308 13.30 -2.79 -9.09
CA LEU A 308 13.80 -1.63 -9.81
C LEU A 308 14.85 -0.83 -9.01
N TYR A 309 14.84 -0.88 -7.68
CA TYR A 309 15.89 -0.25 -6.89
C TYR A 309 17.16 -1.09 -6.82
N ALA A 310 17.03 -2.42 -6.72
CA ALA A 310 18.18 -3.32 -6.91
C ALA A 310 18.82 -3.13 -8.29
N GLU A 311 18.01 -2.83 -9.30
CA GLU A 311 18.45 -2.48 -10.64
C GLU A 311 19.26 -1.17 -10.70
N GLU A 312 18.83 -0.14 -9.97
CA GLU A 312 19.55 1.15 -9.85
C GLU A 312 20.91 0.96 -9.20
N LEU A 313 20.99 0.16 -8.13
CA LEU A 313 22.22 -0.06 -7.37
C LEU A 313 23.21 -1.01 -8.05
N GLY A 314 22.71 -2.06 -8.70
CA GLY A 314 23.54 -3.18 -9.18
C GLY A 314 23.30 -3.59 -10.64
N GLY A 315 22.52 -2.80 -11.40
CA GLY A 315 22.24 -3.06 -12.81
C GLY A 315 21.34 -4.28 -13.05
N ARG A 316 21.35 -4.79 -14.29
CA ARG A 316 20.47 -5.91 -14.72
C ARG A 316 20.66 -7.20 -13.94
N GLU A 317 21.87 -7.49 -13.49
CA GLU A 317 22.14 -8.74 -12.80
C GLU A 317 21.52 -8.72 -11.40
N ALA A 318 21.66 -7.62 -10.66
CA ALA A 318 20.97 -7.42 -9.39
C ALA A 318 19.45 -7.45 -9.55
N TYR A 319 18.89 -6.79 -10.57
CA TYR A 319 17.46 -6.84 -10.89
C TYR A 319 16.93 -8.27 -11.05
N HIS A 320 17.59 -9.07 -11.90
CA HIS A 320 17.16 -10.45 -12.13
C HIS A 320 17.36 -11.30 -10.88
N SER A 321 18.46 -11.13 -10.14
CA SER A 321 18.71 -11.86 -8.89
C SER A 321 17.64 -11.57 -7.85
N TYR A 322 17.22 -10.29 -7.71
CA TYR A 322 16.16 -9.88 -6.81
C TYR A 322 14.84 -10.59 -7.13
N LEU A 323 14.41 -10.55 -8.40
CA LEU A 323 13.20 -11.23 -8.84
C LEU A 323 13.29 -12.75 -8.68
N GLN A 324 14.45 -13.37 -8.97
CA GLN A 324 14.62 -14.80 -8.71
C GLN A 324 14.46 -15.14 -7.23
N GLY A 325 15.00 -14.29 -6.33
CA GLY A 325 14.85 -14.45 -4.89
C GLY A 325 13.40 -14.43 -4.42
N SER A 326 12.55 -13.60 -5.03
CA SER A 326 11.12 -13.52 -4.67
C SER A 326 10.25 -14.62 -5.27
N ARG A 327 10.75 -15.36 -6.28
CA ARG A 327 9.98 -16.37 -7.03
C ARG A 327 9.47 -17.51 -6.14
N GLY A 328 10.18 -17.83 -5.06
CA GLY A 328 9.77 -18.88 -4.11
C GLY A 328 8.48 -18.58 -3.35
N GLY A 329 8.05 -17.31 -3.28
CA GLY A 329 6.80 -16.90 -2.65
C GLY A 329 5.57 -16.98 -3.55
N ILE A 330 5.67 -17.60 -4.73
CA ILE A 330 4.54 -17.78 -5.66
C ILE A 330 3.87 -19.13 -5.41
N ASN A 331 2.63 -19.10 -4.93
CA ASN A 331 1.81 -20.26 -4.59
C ASN A 331 0.96 -20.74 -5.79
N ASN A 332 0.37 -19.82 -6.56
CA ASN A 332 -0.57 -20.09 -7.66
C ASN A 332 -1.86 -20.82 -7.24
N GLU A 333 -2.31 -20.64 -5.99
CA GLU A 333 -3.52 -21.31 -5.49
C GLU A 333 -4.81 -20.53 -5.76
N GLN A 334 -4.72 -19.19 -5.87
CA GLN A 334 -5.86 -18.34 -6.22
C GLN A 334 -5.46 -17.23 -7.20
N PRO A 335 -6.43 -16.58 -7.88
CA PRO A 335 -6.15 -15.45 -8.76
C PRO A 335 -5.60 -14.26 -7.97
N VAL A 336 -4.60 -13.57 -8.53
CA VAL A 336 -4.00 -12.35 -7.95
C VAL A 336 -4.99 -11.17 -7.97
N ALA A 337 -5.82 -11.12 -9.00
CA ALA A 337 -6.92 -10.16 -9.09
C ALA A 337 -8.19 -10.89 -9.55
N PRO A 338 -8.99 -11.49 -8.66
CA PRO A 338 -10.25 -12.10 -9.07
C PRO A 338 -11.23 -11.04 -9.61
N ARG A 339 -12.21 -11.46 -10.43
CA ARG A 339 -13.24 -10.52 -10.96
C ARG A 339 -14.33 -10.17 -9.94
N GLY A 340 -14.58 -11.07 -9.00
CA GLY A 340 -15.55 -10.84 -7.93
C GLY A 340 -14.90 -10.05 -6.79
N SER A 341 -15.71 -9.19 -6.15
CA SER A 341 -15.32 -8.48 -4.94
C SER A 341 -14.80 -9.45 -3.87
N ARG A 342 -13.80 -9.00 -3.12
CA ARG A 342 -13.18 -9.76 -2.04
C ARG A 342 -13.10 -8.94 -0.75
N SER A 343 -12.93 -9.64 0.36
CA SER A 343 -12.44 -9.07 1.61
C SER A 343 -10.92 -9.03 1.63
N THR A 344 -10.35 -8.18 2.50
CA THR A 344 -8.90 -8.14 2.77
C THR A 344 -8.38 -9.52 3.18
N LEU A 345 -9.14 -10.26 4.01
CA LEU A 345 -8.75 -11.58 4.49
C LEU A 345 -8.61 -12.60 3.34
N GLU A 346 -9.55 -12.62 2.40
CA GLU A 346 -9.49 -13.54 1.24
C GLU A 346 -8.28 -13.26 0.32
N MET A 347 -7.78 -12.02 0.32
CA MET A 347 -6.62 -11.64 -0.50
C MET A 347 -5.28 -11.95 0.18
N TYR A 348 -5.23 -11.89 1.51
CA TYR A 348 -4.01 -12.18 2.28
C TYR A 348 -3.85 -13.64 2.67
N TYR A 349 -4.95 -14.41 2.69
CA TYR A 349 -4.93 -15.78 3.18
C TYR A 349 -5.70 -16.71 2.25
N LEU A 350 -5.15 -17.91 2.11
CA LEU A 350 -5.80 -19.02 1.47
C LEU A 350 -6.98 -19.51 2.33
N PRO A 351 -7.94 -20.26 1.76
CA PRO A 351 -9.02 -20.88 2.54
C PRO A 351 -8.53 -21.80 3.67
N SER A 352 -7.28 -22.30 3.59
CA SER A 352 -6.61 -23.07 4.64
C SER A 352 -6.22 -22.23 5.86
N GLY A 353 -6.20 -20.90 5.74
CA GLY A 353 -5.69 -19.94 6.72
C GLY A 353 -4.19 -19.65 6.58
N GLU A 354 -3.50 -20.29 5.64
CA GLU A 354 -2.10 -19.99 5.31
C GLU A 354 -2.00 -18.66 4.55
N GLY A 355 -0.93 -17.89 4.81
CA GLY A 355 -0.71 -16.62 4.13
C GLY A 355 -0.44 -16.82 2.64
N ASP A 356 -1.06 -15.98 1.80
CA ASP A 356 -0.86 -15.99 0.36
C ASP A 356 0.07 -14.87 -0.09
N GLY A 357 1.23 -15.24 -0.63
CA GLY A 357 2.25 -14.30 -1.10
C GLY A 357 2.03 -13.82 -2.54
N ASP A 358 1.02 -14.32 -3.24
CA ASP A 358 0.85 -14.07 -4.68
C ASP A 358 0.60 -12.60 -5.01
N ILE A 359 -0.14 -11.86 -4.18
CA ILE A 359 -0.34 -10.40 -4.39
C ILE A 359 0.97 -9.61 -4.38
N TYR A 360 2.02 -10.13 -3.71
CA TYR A 360 3.37 -9.57 -3.68
C TYR A 360 4.25 -10.15 -4.79
N SER A 361 4.65 -11.41 -4.64
CA SER A 361 5.68 -12.04 -5.46
C SER A 361 5.19 -12.27 -6.88
N LYS A 362 3.98 -12.85 -7.03
CA LYS A 362 3.40 -13.07 -8.36
C LYS A 362 3.07 -11.74 -9.01
N GLY A 363 2.49 -10.78 -8.28
CA GLY A 363 2.27 -9.41 -8.74
C GLY A 363 3.53 -8.75 -9.33
N ALA A 364 4.65 -8.80 -8.63
CA ALA A 364 5.92 -8.26 -9.13
C ALA A 364 6.44 -9.01 -10.37
N TRP A 365 6.30 -10.34 -10.41
CA TRP A 365 6.68 -11.15 -11.56
C TRP A 365 5.80 -10.94 -12.80
N ILE A 366 4.54 -10.55 -12.60
CA ILE A 366 3.63 -10.13 -13.66
C ILE A 366 4.10 -8.80 -14.24
N LEU A 367 4.43 -7.82 -13.40
CA LEU A 367 5.00 -6.53 -13.86
C LEU A 367 6.35 -6.72 -14.58
N HIS A 368 7.18 -7.65 -14.11
CA HIS A 368 8.41 -8.05 -14.81
C HIS A 368 8.13 -8.57 -16.23
N SER A 369 7.19 -9.48 -16.36
CA SER A 369 6.78 -10.06 -17.65
C SER A 369 6.13 -9.02 -18.56
N LEU A 370 5.37 -8.09 -17.99
CA LEU A 370 4.77 -6.97 -18.71
C LEU A 370 5.84 -6.04 -19.26
N ARG A 371 6.82 -5.63 -18.45
CA ARG A 371 7.96 -4.81 -18.89
C ARG A 371 8.70 -5.47 -20.04
N HIS A 372 8.98 -6.78 -19.95
CA HIS A 372 9.56 -7.51 -21.06
C HIS A 372 8.69 -7.48 -22.33
N LEU A 373 7.37 -7.63 -22.14
CA LEU A 373 6.42 -7.67 -23.23
C LEU A 373 6.39 -6.35 -23.99
N VAL A 374 6.13 -5.23 -23.29
CA VAL A 374 5.88 -3.91 -23.88
C VAL A 374 7.13 -3.04 -24.06
N GLY A 375 8.24 -3.38 -23.40
CA GLY A 375 9.48 -2.61 -23.40
C GLY A 375 9.50 -1.50 -22.35
N ASP A 376 10.71 -1.05 -22.00
CA ASP A 376 10.95 -0.11 -20.89
C ASP A 376 10.20 1.21 -21.03
N GLU A 377 10.26 1.85 -22.20
CA GLU A 377 9.63 3.16 -22.42
C GLU A 377 8.12 3.13 -22.14
N ALA A 378 7.41 2.18 -22.75
CA ALA A 378 5.97 2.01 -22.55
C ALA A 378 5.64 1.60 -21.12
N PHE A 379 6.45 0.73 -20.51
CA PHE A 379 6.22 0.24 -19.16
C PHE A 379 6.38 1.36 -18.11
N PHE A 380 7.47 2.12 -18.15
CA PHE A 380 7.67 3.23 -17.21
C PHE A 380 6.69 4.38 -17.46
N GLU A 381 6.26 4.61 -18.70
CA GLU A 381 5.16 5.54 -18.96
C GLU A 381 3.84 5.03 -18.37
N ALA A 382 3.55 3.73 -18.45
CA ALA A 382 2.38 3.13 -17.81
C ALA A 382 2.41 3.30 -16.28
N LEU A 383 3.56 3.06 -15.62
CA LEU A 383 3.70 3.31 -14.18
C LEU A 383 3.45 4.78 -13.83
N ARG A 384 4.05 5.73 -14.55
CA ARG A 384 3.85 7.16 -14.27
C ARG A 384 2.42 7.62 -14.53
N ARG A 385 1.74 7.07 -15.53
CA ARG A 385 0.31 7.32 -15.77
C ARG A 385 -0.57 6.65 -14.72
N MET A 386 -0.17 5.49 -14.21
CA MET A 386 -0.83 4.86 -13.08
C MET A 386 -0.59 5.62 -11.78
N ALA A 387 0.48 6.38 -11.60
CA ALA A 387 0.55 7.31 -10.47
C ALA A 387 -0.31 8.56 -10.74
N ASN A 388 -0.12 9.16 -11.92
CA ASN A 388 -0.73 10.42 -12.32
C ASN A 388 -1.27 10.31 -13.75
N PRO A 389 -2.57 10.00 -13.95
CA PRO A 389 -3.14 9.73 -15.27
C PRO A 389 -3.15 10.96 -16.19
N ARG A 390 -2.98 12.14 -15.61
CA ARG A 390 -2.91 13.41 -16.33
C ARG A 390 -1.70 14.22 -15.87
N PRO A 391 -0.94 14.86 -16.77
CA PRO A 391 0.29 15.59 -16.39
C PRO A 391 0.08 16.67 -15.34
N GLU A 392 -1.07 17.35 -15.33
CA GLU A 392 -1.39 18.41 -14.37
C GLU A 392 -1.50 17.90 -12.93
N LEU A 393 -1.85 16.62 -12.73
CA LEU A 393 -1.97 16.04 -11.39
C LEU A 393 -0.62 15.93 -10.69
N ARG A 394 0.48 15.77 -11.44
CA ARG A 394 1.84 15.73 -10.87
C ARG A 394 2.23 17.02 -10.13
N ARG A 395 1.54 18.12 -10.42
CA ARG A 395 1.77 19.43 -9.77
C ARG A 395 0.80 19.69 -8.62
N ALA A 396 -0.27 18.91 -8.50
CA ALA A 396 -1.26 19.08 -7.45
C ALA A 396 -0.65 18.72 -6.08
N THR A 397 -1.09 19.45 -5.06
CA THR A 397 -0.67 19.28 -3.66
C THR A 397 -1.85 19.26 -2.70
N ASP A 398 -3.06 19.48 -3.21
CA ASP A 398 -4.32 19.50 -2.45
C ASP A 398 -5.02 18.14 -2.43
N GLY A 399 -4.31 17.08 -2.81
CA GLY A 399 -4.84 15.71 -2.74
C GLY A 399 -5.80 15.32 -3.86
N ARG A 400 -6.15 16.20 -4.81
CA ARG A 400 -7.05 15.88 -5.95
C ARG A 400 -6.55 14.78 -6.91
N GLN A 401 -5.31 14.35 -6.69
CA GLN A 401 -4.59 13.29 -7.39
C GLN A 401 -4.88 11.89 -6.79
N CYS A 402 -5.27 11.85 -5.50
CA CYS A 402 -5.70 10.63 -4.82
C CYS A 402 -6.95 10.08 -5.48
N ARG A 403 -6.98 8.77 -5.69
CA ARG A 403 -8.12 8.11 -6.34
C ARG A 403 -8.10 6.61 -6.10
N PHE A 404 -9.29 6.04 -6.28
CA PHE A 404 -9.48 4.61 -6.42
C PHE A 404 -9.14 4.15 -7.84
N ALA A 405 -8.46 3.01 -7.95
CA ALA A 405 -8.09 2.39 -9.21
C ALA A 405 -8.36 0.89 -9.20
N THR A 406 -8.63 0.36 -10.38
CA THR A 406 -8.87 -1.06 -10.63
C THR A 406 -7.75 -1.67 -11.47
N THR A 407 -7.66 -2.99 -11.48
CA THR A 407 -6.77 -3.73 -12.40
C THR A 407 -7.04 -3.35 -13.86
N ASP A 408 -8.30 -3.13 -14.21
CA ASP A 408 -8.71 -2.79 -15.57
C ASP A 408 -8.32 -1.34 -15.93
N ASP A 409 -8.17 -0.43 -14.96
CA ASP A 409 -7.55 0.89 -15.19
C ASP A 409 -6.08 0.74 -15.60
N PHE A 410 -5.32 -0.11 -14.89
CA PHE A 410 -3.93 -0.35 -15.23
C PHE A 410 -3.76 -1.05 -16.58
N LEU A 411 -4.62 -2.02 -16.90
CA LEU A 411 -4.70 -2.63 -18.23
C LEU A 411 -4.83 -1.54 -19.31
N ARG A 412 -5.87 -0.69 -19.24
CA ARG A 412 -6.10 0.38 -20.22
C ARG A 412 -4.92 1.34 -20.33
N ILE A 413 -4.27 1.67 -19.21
CA ILE A 413 -3.09 2.53 -19.19
C ILE A 413 -1.91 1.84 -19.91
N ALA A 414 -1.66 0.56 -19.65
CA ALA A 414 -0.59 -0.21 -20.28
C ALA A 414 -0.82 -0.39 -21.78
N GLU A 415 -2.06 -0.62 -22.22
CA GLU A 415 -2.42 -0.67 -23.64
C GLU A 415 -2.21 0.68 -24.32
N ALA A 416 -2.67 1.76 -23.71
CA ALA A 416 -2.50 3.12 -24.24
C ALA A 416 -1.03 3.54 -24.32
N ALA A 417 -0.18 3.11 -23.39
CA ALA A 417 1.25 3.39 -23.40
C ALA A 417 2.02 2.55 -24.43
N SER A 418 1.60 1.30 -24.64
CA SER A 418 2.32 0.35 -25.51
C SER A 418 1.78 0.27 -26.94
N GLY A 419 0.54 0.70 -27.18
CA GLY A 419 -0.16 0.53 -28.46
C GLY A 419 -0.51 -0.92 -28.77
N ARG A 420 -0.68 -1.77 -27.75
CA ARG A 420 -0.91 -3.21 -27.89
C ARG A 420 -2.14 -3.64 -27.10
N GLU A 421 -2.85 -4.64 -27.63
CA GLU A 421 -3.90 -5.35 -26.89
C GLU A 421 -3.26 -6.30 -25.87
N LEU A 422 -3.71 -6.19 -24.62
CA LEU A 422 -3.13 -6.86 -23.45
C LEU A 422 -4.17 -7.63 -22.64
N ASP A 423 -5.45 -7.69 -23.03
CA ASP A 423 -6.48 -8.47 -22.33
C ASP A 423 -6.01 -9.90 -22.04
N TRP A 424 -5.50 -10.59 -23.07
CA TRP A 424 -4.98 -11.96 -22.95
C TRP A 424 -3.89 -12.12 -21.89
N PHE A 425 -3.06 -11.09 -21.68
CA PHE A 425 -1.98 -11.11 -20.70
C PHE A 425 -2.57 -11.00 -19.30
N PHE A 426 -3.49 -10.06 -19.08
CA PHE A 426 -4.12 -9.82 -17.79
C PHE A 426 -5.06 -10.98 -17.40
N GLU A 427 -5.82 -11.54 -18.35
CA GLU A 427 -6.65 -12.71 -18.12
C GLU A 427 -5.81 -13.90 -17.64
N VAL A 428 -4.73 -14.25 -18.35
CA VAL A 428 -3.91 -15.40 -17.97
C VAL A 428 -3.12 -15.18 -16.68
N TYR A 429 -2.58 -13.98 -16.45
CA TYR A 429 -1.69 -13.77 -15.31
C TYR A 429 -2.39 -13.36 -14.01
N LEU A 430 -3.42 -12.51 -14.10
CA LEU A 430 -4.06 -11.93 -12.93
C LEU A 430 -5.39 -12.63 -12.59
N ARG A 431 -6.15 -13.05 -13.61
CA ARG A 431 -7.47 -13.67 -13.41
C ARG A 431 -7.40 -15.20 -13.21
N GLN A 432 -6.26 -15.83 -13.48
CA GLN A 432 -6.05 -17.27 -13.30
C GLN A 432 -5.02 -17.58 -12.19
N PRO A 433 -5.24 -18.63 -11.37
CA PRO A 433 -4.23 -19.07 -10.41
C PRO A 433 -3.01 -19.69 -11.12
N ALA A 434 -3.25 -20.63 -12.03
CA ALA A 434 -2.19 -21.38 -12.70
C ALA A 434 -1.37 -20.52 -13.67
N LEU A 435 -0.07 -20.76 -13.75
CA LEU A 435 0.82 -20.11 -14.73
C LEU A 435 0.79 -20.84 -16.08
N PRO A 436 1.00 -20.12 -17.20
CA PRO A 436 1.17 -20.77 -18.51
C PRO A 436 2.45 -21.60 -18.53
N ARG A 437 2.41 -22.77 -19.18
CA ARG A 437 3.56 -23.66 -19.36
C ARG A 437 4.08 -23.56 -20.80
N LEU A 438 5.40 -23.42 -20.96
CA LEU A 438 6.04 -23.42 -22.27
C LEU A 438 6.49 -24.83 -22.64
N VAL A 439 5.84 -25.43 -23.64
CA VAL A 439 6.27 -26.70 -24.24
C VAL A 439 7.29 -26.39 -25.33
N THR A 440 8.46 -27.03 -25.24
CA THR A 440 9.57 -26.86 -26.18
C THR A 440 9.91 -28.20 -26.81
N GLU A 441 9.79 -28.30 -28.14
CA GLU A 441 10.07 -29.51 -28.90
C GLU A 441 11.11 -29.21 -29.98
N ARG A 442 12.10 -30.10 -30.13
CA ARG A 442 13.10 -30.01 -31.20
C ARG A 442 12.93 -31.17 -32.17
N SER A 443 12.89 -30.86 -33.45
CA SER A 443 12.85 -31.85 -34.53
C SER A 443 13.86 -31.47 -35.60
N GLY A 444 15.04 -32.11 -35.58
CA GLY A 444 16.14 -31.77 -36.48
C GLY A 444 16.62 -30.34 -36.26
N ASP A 445 16.61 -29.55 -37.33
CA ASP A 445 16.97 -28.14 -37.37
C ASP A 445 15.78 -27.19 -37.10
N GLU A 446 14.65 -27.68 -36.57
CA GLU A 446 13.50 -26.87 -36.18
C GLU A 446 13.27 -26.94 -34.66
N LEU A 447 13.11 -25.78 -34.02
CA LEU A 447 12.58 -25.63 -32.67
C LEU A 447 11.12 -25.22 -32.75
N ARG A 448 10.23 -25.98 -32.10
CA ARG A 448 8.81 -25.66 -31.92
C ARG A 448 8.55 -25.27 -30.48
N LEU A 449 7.78 -24.22 -30.32
CA LEU A 449 7.36 -23.68 -29.03
C LEU A 449 5.83 -23.62 -29.02
N ARG A 450 5.22 -24.04 -27.91
CA ARG A 450 3.78 -23.93 -27.69
C ARG A 450 3.49 -23.53 -26.24
N TRP A 451 2.61 -22.56 -26.07
CA TRP A 451 2.04 -22.24 -24.77
C TRP A 451 0.87 -23.17 -24.45
N ASP A 452 0.93 -23.74 -23.25
CA ASP A 452 -0.14 -24.49 -22.60
C ASP A 452 -0.67 -23.61 -21.48
N ALA A 453 -1.67 -22.79 -21.80
CA ALA A 453 -2.23 -21.79 -20.92
C ALA A 453 -3.46 -22.33 -20.16
N PRO A 454 -3.74 -21.84 -18.94
CA PRO A 454 -4.93 -22.22 -18.19
C PRO A 454 -6.21 -21.99 -18.99
N GLU A 455 -7.20 -22.87 -18.81
CA GLU A 455 -8.50 -22.82 -19.48
C GLU A 455 -8.42 -22.73 -21.02
N GLU A 456 -7.32 -23.21 -21.62
CA GLU A 456 -7.06 -23.11 -23.07
C GLU A 456 -7.10 -21.67 -23.60
N LEU A 457 -6.83 -20.68 -22.74
CA LEU A 457 -6.82 -19.27 -23.10
C LEU A 457 -5.73 -18.97 -24.14
N SER A 458 -6.05 -18.05 -25.06
CA SER A 458 -5.07 -17.56 -26.03
C SER A 458 -3.93 -16.85 -25.31
N PHE A 459 -2.68 -17.28 -25.54
CA PHE A 459 -1.51 -16.70 -24.90
C PHE A 459 -0.36 -16.46 -25.89
N PRO A 460 -0.42 -15.37 -26.70
CA PRO A 460 0.56 -15.07 -27.73
C PRO A 460 1.86 -14.42 -27.22
N MET A 461 2.29 -14.72 -25.99
CA MET A 461 3.51 -14.18 -25.38
C MET A 461 4.76 -14.54 -26.22
N PRO A 462 5.46 -13.58 -26.83
CA PRO A 462 6.65 -13.89 -27.63
C PRO A 462 7.79 -14.43 -26.75
N VAL A 463 8.54 -15.42 -27.24
CA VAL A 463 9.58 -16.09 -26.46
C VAL A 463 10.98 -15.66 -26.92
N PRO A 464 11.85 -15.15 -26.04
CA PRO A 464 13.26 -14.94 -26.38
C PRO A 464 14.00 -16.27 -26.41
N VAL A 465 14.65 -16.56 -27.54
CA VAL A 465 15.43 -17.78 -27.76
C VAL A 465 16.82 -17.40 -28.23
N ARG A 466 17.85 -17.86 -27.49
CA ARG A 466 19.24 -17.66 -27.88
C ARG A 466 19.74 -18.86 -28.68
N VAL A 467 20.27 -18.60 -29.88
CA VAL A 467 20.84 -19.61 -30.79
C VAL A 467 22.16 -19.09 -31.32
N GLY A 468 23.25 -19.84 -31.14
CA GLY A 468 24.58 -19.45 -31.64
C GLY A 468 25.08 -18.10 -31.11
N GLY A 469 24.72 -17.75 -29.87
CA GLY A 469 25.10 -16.49 -29.24
C GLY A 469 24.13 -15.32 -29.46
N GLU A 470 23.29 -15.35 -30.49
CA GLU A 470 22.29 -14.33 -30.81
C GLU A 470 20.93 -14.62 -30.18
N THR A 471 20.23 -13.60 -29.67
CA THR A 471 18.87 -13.75 -29.13
C THR A 471 17.84 -13.31 -30.17
N ARG A 472 16.88 -14.19 -30.46
CA ARG A 472 15.75 -13.95 -31.37
C ARG A 472 14.44 -14.00 -30.59
N ARG A 473 13.51 -13.09 -30.89
CA ARG A 473 12.17 -13.09 -30.30
C ARG A 473 11.21 -13.87 -31.20
N VAL A 474 10.85 -15.08 -30.80
CA VAL A 474 9.92 -15.95 -31.54
C VAL A 474 8.49 -15.45 -31.33
N LYS A 475 7.81 -15.12 -32.43
CA LYS A 475 6.38 -14.74 -32.40
C LYS A 475 5.53 -16.00 -32.15
N MET A 476 4.56 -15.89 -31.25
CA MET A 476 3.73 -17.01 -30.80
C MET A 476 2.27 -16.84 -31.27
N LYS A 477 2.01 -16.90 -32.58
CA LYS A 477 0.65 -16.70 -33.12
C LYS A 477 -0.25 -17.86 -32.69
N GLY A 478 -1.36 -17.57 -32.02
CA GLY A 478 -2.23 -18.62 -31.46
C GLY A 478 -1.55 -19.44 -30.36
N GLY A 479 -0.52 -18.88 -29.70
CA GLY A 479 0.25 -19.60 -28.68
C GLY A 479 1.34 -20.51 -29.25
N GLU A 480 1.57 -20.54 -30.56
CA GLU A 480 2.57 -21.39 -31.21
C GLU A 480 3.61 -20.60 -31.98
N GLY A 481 4.86 -21.04 -31.93
CA GLY A 481 5.99 -20.43 -32.62
C GLY A 481 6.99 -21.47 -33.09
N ARG A 482 7.72 -21.12 -34.16
CA ARG A 482 8.76 -21.96 -34.75
C ARG A 482 10.01 -21.15 -35.00
N LEU A 483 11.17 -21.78 -34.84
CA LEU A 483 12.46 -21.18 -35.11
C LEU A 483 13.37 -22.19 -35.83
N ALA A 484 13.82 -21.82 -37.02
CA ALA A 484 14.86 -22.55 -37.73
C ALA A 484 16.20 -22.38 -37.01
N LEU A 485 16.87 -23.50 -36.79
CA LEU A 485 18.18 -23.62 -36.15
C LEU A 485 19.26 -23.76 -37.24
N PRO A 486 20.49 -23.30 -37.00
CA PRO A 486 21.59 -23.46 -37.96
C PRO A 486 21.90 -24.91 -38.32
N ASN A 487 21.66 -25.84 -37.38
CA ASN A 487 21.79 -27.28 -37.55
C ASN A 487 21.08 -28.02 -36.40
N ALA A 488 21.03 -29.35 -36.50
CA ALA A 488 20.38 -30.23 -35.53
C ALA A 488 21.07 -30.27 -34.15
N ASP A 489 22.31 -29.79 -34.03
CA ASP A 489 23.09 -29.80 -32.77
C ASP A 489 23.29 -28.40 -32.18
N ALA A 490 22.73 -27.35 -32.80
CA ALA A 490 22.85 -25.97 -32.34
C ALA A 490 22.41 -25.84 -30.87
N GLU A 491 23.23 -25.17 -30.05
CA GLU A 491 22.88 -24.85 -28.67
C GLU A 491 21.75 -23.82 -28.63
N VAL A 492 20.69 -24.14 -27.88
CA VAL A 492 19.48 -23.34 -27.76
C VAL A 492 19.22 -23.06 -26.29
N GLN A 493 19.06 -21.78 -25.94
CA GLN A 493 18.67 -21.37 -24.59
C GLN A 493 17.35 -20.60 -24.69
N VAL A 494 16.26 -21.20 -24.22
CA VAL A 494 14.93 -20.60 -24.21
C VAL A 494 14.74 -19.80 -22.94
N ASP A 495 14.38 -18.52 -23.07
CA ASP A 495 14.13 -17.59 -21.98
C ASP A 495 15.16 -17.64 -20.84
N ARG A 496 16.45 -17.63 -21.22
CA ARG A 496 17.59 -17.83 -20.29
C ARG A 496 17.57 -16.92 -19.06
N LYS A 497 17.08 -15.69 -19.19
CA LYS A 497 17.05 -14.70 -18.10
C LYS A 497 15.73 -14.70 -17.33
N ASN A 498 14.85 -15.66 -17.62
CA ASN A 498 13.51 -15.76 -17.04
C ASN A 498 12.72 -14.47 -17.16
N TRP A 499 12.66 -13.91 -18.38
CA TRP A 499 11.85 -12.72 -18.64
C TRP A 499 10.35 -12.97 -18.59
N ILE A 500 9.95 -14.24 -18.72
CA ILE A 500 8.55 -14.65 -18.77
C ILE A 500 8.24 -15.49 -17.54
N LEU A 501 7.28 -15.02 -16.73
CA LEU A 501 6.67 -15.79 -15.66
C LEU A 501 5.94 -16.99 -16.26
N LYS A 502 6.42 -18.19 -16.00
CA LYS A 502 5.84 -19.44 -16.50
C LYS A 502 5.91 -20.51 -15.43
N ALA A 503 5.07 -21.53 -15.54
CA ALA A 503 5.18 -22.71 -14.71
C ALA A 503 6.60 -23.31 -14.85
N ASN A 504 7.16 -23.82 -13.76
CA ASN A 504 8.44 -24.52 -13.83
C ASN A 504 8.26 -25.71 -14.79
N GLY A 505 9.18 -25.83 -15.75
CA GLY A 505 9.18 -26.98 -16.64
C GLY A 505 9.38 -28.26 -15.84
N GLY A 506 8.54 -29.27 -16.09
CA GLY A 506 8.83 -30.64 -15.70
C GLY A 506 9.92 -31.27 -16.55
#